data_AF-A0A519UKH6-F1
#
_entry.id   AF-A0A519UKH6-F1
#
_cell.length_a   1.000
_cell.length_b   1.000
_cell.length_c   1.000
_cell.angle_alpha   90.00
_cell.angle_beta   90.00
_cell.angle_gamma   90.00
#
_symmetry.space_group_name_H-M   'P 1'
#
loop_
_entity.id
_entity.type
_entity.pdbx_description
1 polymer ?
#
loop_
_entity_poly.entity_id
_entity_poly.type
_entity_poly.pdbx_seq_one_letter_code
_entity_poly.pdbx_strand_id
1 'polypeptide(L)'
;MAATIKPLEARLEASNIDSDTVASRQQQTGRAFRDLTRFLSLVAFVALLLGCVGVASAVNLYVQEKLASVAVLRCLGASGRQALLIYLIQTSGLGLLGAIIGAALGAVVQLVLPKVLGSFLPVAVSVAVSPGAVAIGLVTGLAMAVLFALLPLLSIRRVSPLRVLRASFDEDTTAPDPLRGLVLAVVLLFIVAFAYAQTRDWKQALGFAAGLLVALGALAGLGLGLRFLLRRYFPVGWSYVARQGLANLFRPQNQTVTL
;
A
#
# COMPACT_ATOMS: atom_id res chain seq x y z
N MET A 1 23.41 34.52 -26.59
CA MET A 1 23.17 35.19 -25.29
C MET A 1 23.73 34.40 -24.10
N ALA A 2 23.48 33.09 -23.98
CA ALA A 2 24.02 32.28 -22.85
C ALA A 2 25.55 32.09 -22.85
N ALA A 3 26.20 32.11 -24.02
CA ALA A 3 27.66 31.90 -24.12
C ALA A 3 28.51 33.12 -23.69
N THR A 4 27.90 34.31 -23.62
CA THR A 4 28.61 35.57 -23.34
C THR A 4 28.58 35.95 -21.86
N ILE A 5 27.73 35.32 -21.05
CA ILE A 5 27.45 35.72 -19.65
C ILE A 5 28.26 34.90 -18.63
N LYS A 6 28.63 33.65 -18.97
CA LYS A 6 29.48 32.79 -18.13
C LYS A 6 30.77 33.44 -17.59
N PRO A 7 31.52 34.24 -18.36
CA PRO A 7 32.72 34.90 -17.84
C PRO A 7 32.43 36.15 -16.99
N LEU A 8 31.20 36.67 -16.98
CA LEU A 8 30.80 37.84 -16.20
C LEU A 8 30.12 37.50 -14.85
N GLU A 9 29.56 36.29 -14.72
CA GLU A 9 28.88 35.78 -13.52
C GLU A 9 29.74 35.95 -12.25
N ALA A 10 31.03 35.61 -12.32
CA ALA A 10 31.97 35.72 -11.21
C ALA A 10 32.24 37.19 -10.77
N ARG A 11 32.05 38.18 -11.64
CA ARG A 11 32.18 39.61 -11.29
C ARG A 11 30.86 40.21 -10.78
N LEU A 12 29.72 39.63 -11.16
CA LEU A 12 28.39 40.02 -10.69
C LEU A 12 28.09 39.47 -9.29
N GLU A 13 28.50 38.23 -9.00
CA GLU A 13 28.43 37.64 -7.64
C GLU A 13 29.27 38.43 -6.62
N ALA A 14 30.46 38.90 -7.02
CA ALA A 14 31.30 39.76 -6.19
C ALA A 14 30.68 41.13 -5.85
N SER A 15 29.64 41.54 -6.60
CA SER A 15 28.92 42.80 -6.41
C SER A 15 27.55 42.62 -5.72
N ASN A 16 27.20 41.39 -5.31
CA ASN A 16 25.92 41.05 -4.66
C ASN A 16 24.67 41.44 -5.47
N ILE A 17 24.79 41.47 -6.80
CA ILE A 17 23.69 41.76 -7.73
C ILE A 17 23.18 40.43 -8.28
N ASP A 18 22.00 40.00 -7.82
CA ASP A 18 21.33 38.79 -8.27
C ASP A 18 20.84 38.99 -9.72
N SER A 19 21.56 38.41 -10.68
CA SER A 19 21.21 38.50 -12.11
C SER A 19 20.18 37.42 -12.46
N ASP A 20 18.95 37.68 -12.06
CA ASP A 20 17.82 36.77 -12.22
C ASP A 20 17.35 36.80 -13.70
N THR A 21 17.83 35.87 -14.53
CA THR A 21 17.53 35.82 -15.97
C THR A 21 16.16 35.15 -16.21
N VAL A 22 15.44 35.54 -17.28
CA VAL A 22 14.16 34.88 -17.64
C VAL A 22 14.33 33.35 -17.78
N ALA A 23 15.51 32.88 -18.20
CA ALA A 23 15.87 31.46 -18.25
C ALA A 23 16.04 30.80 -16.86
N SER A 24 16.61 31.49 -15.86
CA SER A 24 16.72 30.95 -14.48
C SER A 24 15.34 30.81 -13.86
N ARG A 25 14.47 31.82 -14.02
CA ARG A 25 13.10 31.83 -13.50
C ARG A 25 12.22 30.76 -14.18
N GLN A 26 12.35 30.54 -15.49
CA GLN A 26 11.68 29.43 -16.18
C GLN A 26 12.16 28.06 -15.70
N GLN A 27 13.47 27.88 -15.50
CA GLN A 27 14.02 26.64 -14.97
C GLN A 27 13.59 26.37 -13.52
N GLN A 28 13.53 27.40 -12.68
CA GLN A 28 13.15 27.28 -11.27
C GLN A 28 11.66 26.92 -11.12
N THR A 29 10.78 27.56 -11.88
CA THR A 29 9.35 27.20 -11.95
C THR A 29 9.17 25.77 -12.46
N GLY A 30 9.89 25.37 -13.52
CA GLY A 30 9.84 23.99 -14.03
C GLY A 30 10.34 22.95 -13.04
N ARG A 31 11.33 23.26 -12.19
CA ARG A 31 11.79 22.38 -11.11
C ARG A 31 10.70 22.23 -10.03
N ALA A 32 10.14 23.35 -9.55
CA ALA A 32 9.10 23.34 -8.53
C ALA A 32 7.87 22.49 -8.94
N PHE A 33 7.39 22.62 -10.18
CA PHE A 33 6.27 21.81 -10.68
C PHE A 33 6.61 20.31 -10.78
N ARG A 34 7.83 19.96 -11.19
CA ARG A 34 8.27 18.56 -11.23
C ARG A 34 8.35 17.96 -9.83
N ASP A 35 8.87 18.72 -8.87
CA ASP A 35 9.00 18.25 -7.49
C ASP A 35 7.64 18.12 -6.81
N LEU A 36 6.71 19.06 -7.05
CA LEU A 36 5.32 18.94 -6.62
C LEU A 36 4.64 17.70 -7.22
N THR A 37 4.83 17.46 -8.51
CA THR A 37 4.25 16.28 -9.18
C THR A 37 4.80 14.99 -8.59
N ARG A 38 6.12 14.90 -8.35
CA ARG A 38 6.75 13.75 -7.68
C ARG A 38 6.19 13.54 -6.27
N PHE A 39 6.09 14.61 -5.49
CA PHE A 39 5.55 14.57 -4.14
C PHE A 39 4.11 14.06 -4.13
N LEU A 40 3.22 14.67 -4.93
CA LEU A 40 1.82 14.24 -5.04
C LEU A 40 1.70 12.79 -5.52
N SER A 41 2.59 12.34 -6.40
CA SER A 41 2.59 10.95 -6.85
C SER A 41 3.02 9.97 -5.75
N LEU A 42 3.98 10.34 -4.92
CA LEU A 42 4.35 9.54 -3.74
C LEU A 42 3.21 9.51 -2.73
N VAL A 43 2.52 10.63 -2.50
CA VAL A 43 1.34 10.68 -1.63
C VAL A 43 0.22 9.76 -2.17
N ALA A 44 -0.05 9.82 -3.47
CA ALA A 44 -0.99 8.92 -4.12
C ALA A 44 -0.57 7.45 -3.98
N PHE A 45 0.74 7.16 -4.06
CA PHE A 45 1.25 5.82 -3.85
C PHE A 45 1.05 5.34 -2.40
N VAL A 46 1.26 6.19 -1.39
CA VAL A 46 0.94 5.85 0.01
C VAL A 46 -0.55 5.54 0.18
N ALA A 47 -1.43 6.34 -0.42
CA ALA A 47 -2.87 6.08 -0.37
C ALA A 47 -3.24 4.74 -1.02
N LEU A 48 -2.59 4.39 -2.14
CA LEU A 48 -2.76 3.09 -2.80
C LEU A 48 -2.32 1.95 -1.87
N LEU A 49 -1.14 2.06 -1.24
CA LEU A 49 -0.62 1.06 -0.31
C LEU A 49 -1.54 0.87 0.91
N LEU A 50 -2.09 1.95 1.46
CA LEU A 50 -3.08 1.87 2.54
C LEU A 50 -4.34 1.10 2.10
N GLY A 51 -4.80 1.31 0.86
CA GLY A 51 -5.85 0.51 0.25
C GLY A 51 -5.47 -0.97 0.15
N CYS A 52 -4.23 -1.29 -0.23
CA CYS A 52 -3.74 -2.66 -0.33
C CYS A 52 -3.68 -3.39 1.02
N VAL A 53 -3.37 -2.68 2.11
CA VAL A 53 -3.48 -3.25 3.47
C VAL A 53 -4.93 -3.64 3.78
N GLY A 54 -5.89 -2.81 3.38
CA GLY A 54 -7.32 -3.13 3.47
C GLY A 54 -7.71 -4.36 2.65
N VAL A 55 -7.21 -4.49 1.41
CA VAL A 55 -7.43 -5.67 0.57
C VAL A 55 -6.83 -6.92 1.22
N ALA A 56 -5.59 -6.86 1.72
CA ALA A 56 -4.95 -7.98 2.40
C ALA A 56 -5.76 -8.43 3.63
N SER A 57 -6.26 -7.49 4.42
CA SER A 57 -7.11 -7.78 5.59
C SER A 57 -8.44 -8.41 5.17
N ALA A 58 -9.15 -7.84 4.19
CA ALA A 58 -10.41 -8.38 3.68
C ALA A 58 -10.24 -9.80 3.12
N VAL A 59 -9.17 -10.04 2.36
CA VAL A 59 -8.85 -11.37 1.83
C VAL A 59 -8.50 -12.33 2.96
N ASN A 60 -7.76 -11.89 3.98
CA ASN A 60 -7.48 -12.73 5.16
C ASN A 60 -8.79 -13.20 5.83
N LEU A 61 -9.75 -12.30 6.05
CA LEU A 61 -11.06 -12.65 6.61
C LEU A 61 -11.83 -13.61 5.71
N TYR A 62 -11.88 -13.31 4.42
CA TYR A 62 -12.52 -14.16 3.44
C TYR A 62 -11.91 -15.58 3.42
N VAL A 63 -10.59 -15.70 3.52
CA VAL A 63 -9.91 -17.00 3.60
C VAL A 63 -10.31 -17.75 4.86
N GLN A 64 -10.33 -17.08 6.01
CA GLN A 64 -10.71 -17.68 7.30
C GLN A 64 -12.13 -18.26 7.24
N GLU A 65 -13.09 -17.52 6.68
CA GLU A 65 -14.47 -17.99 6.48
C GLU A 65 -14.56 -19.20 5.55
N LYS A 66 -13.67 -19.32 4.57
CA LYS A 66 -13.68 -20.39 3.57
C LYS A 66 -12.79 -21.59 3.93
N LEU A 67 -12.08 -21.57 5.06
CA LEU A 67 -11.21 -22.67 5.49
C LEU A 67 -11.94 -24.01 5.58
N ALA A 68 -13.19 -24.01 6.07
CA ALA A 68 -14.00 -25.22 6.15
C ALA A 68 -14.32 -25.79 4.75
N SER A 69 -14.70 -24.93 3.80
CA SER A 69 -14.95 -25.33 2.41
C SER A 69 -13.69 -25.86 1.73
N VAL A 70 -12.53 -25.24 1.99
CA VAL A 70 -11.23 -25.73 1.48
C VAL A 70 -10.91 -27.11 2.04
N ALA A 71 -11.16 -27.35 3.34
CA ALA A 71 -10.90 -28.66 3.95
C ALA A 71 -11.72 -29.77 3.28
N VAL A 72 -13.00 -29.52 2.99
CA VAL A 72 -13.87 -30.47 2.25
C VAL A 72 -13.31 -30.74 0.85
N LEU A 73 -12.92 -29.69 0.12
CA LEU A 73 -12.35 -29.82 -1.22
C LEU A 73 -11.05 -30.66 -1.21
N ARG A 74 -10.22 -30.49 -0.17
CA ARG A 74 -9.01 -31.29 0.03
C ARG A 74 -9.30 -32.75 0.41
N CYS A 75 -10.37 -33.03 1.15
CA CYS A 75 -10.82 -34.40 1.43
C CYS A 75 -11.30 -35.11 0.15
N LEU A 76 -11.86 -34.36 -0.80
CA LEU A 76 -12.26 -34.88 -2.12
C LEU A 76 -11.08 -35.07 -3.10
N GLY A 77 -9.84 -34.85 -2.65
CA GLY A 77 -8.64 -35.09 -3.44
C GLY A 77 -8.01 -33.86 -4.10
N ALA A 78 -8.54 -32.64 -3.87
CA ALA A 78 -7.92 -31.45 -4.41
C ALA A 78 -6.58 -31.14 -3.72
N SER A 79 -5.58 -30.79 -4.52
CA SER A 79 -4.29 -30.34 -4.02
C SER A 79 -4.38 -28.93 -3.41
N GLY A 80 -3.53 -28.63 -2.43
CA GLY A 80 -3.47 -27.28 -1.83
C GLY A 80 -3.09 -26.18 -2.84
N ARG A 81 -2.42 -26.54 -3.95
CA ARG A 81 -2.13 -25.61 -5.06
C ARG A 81 -3.36 -25.31 -5.90
N GLN A 82 -4.20 -26.31 -6.19
CA GLN A 82 -5.47 -26.11 -6.89
C GLN A 82 -6.40 -25.22 -6.08
N ALA A 83 -6.54 -25.46 -4.77
CA ALA A 83 -7.33 -24.60 -3.89
C ALA A 83 -6.81 -23.15 -3.94
N LEU A 84 -5.50 -22.95 -3.80
CA LEU A 84 -4.90 -21.62 -3.90
C LEU A 84 -5.20 -20.94 -5.25
N LEU A 85 -5.09 -21.65 -6.37
CA LEU A 85 -5.35 -21.08 -7.69
C LEU A 85 -6.80 -20.66 -7.87
N ILE A 86 -7.76 -21.45 -7.38
CA ILE A 86 -9.20 -21.12 -7.45
C ILE A 86 -9.45 -19.78 -6.74
N TYR A 87 -8.97 -19.65 -5.51
CA TYR A 87 -9.18 -18.42 -4.75
C TYR A 87 -8.37 -17.24 -5.31
N LEU A 88 -7.17 -17.49 -5.85
CA LEU A 88 -6.37 -16.46 -6.52
C LEU A 88 -7.09 -15.89 -7.74
N ILE A 89 -7.69 -16.73 -8.58
CA ILE A 89 -8.47 -16.29 -9.74
C ILE A 89 -9.68 -15.47 -9.28
N GLN A 90 -10.38 -15.93 -8.25
CA GLN A 90 -11.54 -15.21 -7.70
C GLN A 90 -11.15 -13.82 -7.16
N THR A 91 -10.09 -13.73 -6.35
CA THR A 91 -9.59 -12.44 -5.84
C THR A 91 -9.04 -11.55 -6.94
N SER A 92 -8.44 -12.13 -7.99
CA SER A 92 -7.95 -11.37 -9.15
C SER A 92 -9.12 -10.77 -9.94
N GLY A 93 -10.22 -11.51 -10.10
CA GLY A 93 -11.45 -11.01 -10.71
C GLY A 93 -12.06 -9.86 -9.91
N LEU A 94 -12.15 -10.00 -8.57
CA LEU A 94 -12.58 -8.93 -7.67
C LEU A 94 -11.66 -7.70 -7.75
N GLY A 95 -10.34 -7.92 -7.78
CA GLY A 95 -9.36 -6.86 -7.95
C GLY A 95 -9.49 -6.13 -9.28
N LEU A 96 -9.75 -6.85 -10.37
CA LEU A 96 -9.97 -6.26 -11.69
C LEU A 96 -11.24 -5.41 -11.72
N LEU A 97 -12.35 -5.92 -11.19
CA LEU A 97 -13.59 -5.15 -11.06
C LEU A 97 -13.38 -3.89 -10.20
N GLY A 98 -12.68 -4.02 -9.08
CA GLY A 98 -12.32 -2.89 -8.23
C GLY A 98 -11.46 -1.86 -8.95
N ALA A 99 -10.48 -2.29 -9.75
CA ALA A 99 -9.63 -1.41 -10.54
C ALA A 99 -10.41 -0.68 -11.65
N ILE A 100 -11.35 -1.36 -12.32
CA ILE A 100 -12.23 -0.74 -13.33
C ILE A 100 -13.12 0.32 -12.69
N ILE A 101 -13.76 -0.01 -11.57
CA ILE A 101 -14.63 0.93 -10.84
C ILE A 101 -13.81 2.12 -10.32
N GLY A 102 -12.62 1.86 -9.75
CA GLY A 102 -11.71 2.90 -9.28
C GLY A 102 -11.24 3.82 -10.41
N ALA A 103 -10.91 3.28 -11.58
CA ALA A 103 -10.53 4.05 -12.75
C ALA A 103 -11.70 4.92 -13.27
N ALA A 104 -12.90 4.37 -13.32
CA ALA A 104 -14.10 5.11 -13.70
C ALA A 104 -14.39 6.26 -12.72
N LEU A 105 -14.33 6.00 -11.41
CA LEU A 105 -14.49 7.03 -10.38
C LEU A 105 -13.39 8.11 -10.48
N GLY A 106 -12.13 7.71 -10.71
CA GLY A 106 -11.02 8.63 -10.91
C GLY A 106 -11.23 9.54 -12.13
N ALA A 107 -11.72 8.98 -13.25
CA ALA A 107 -12.05 9.75 -14.44
C ALA A 107 -13.20 10.74 -14.20
N VAL A 108 -14.23 10.33 -13.45
CA VAL A 108 -15.33 11.23 -13.06
C VAL A 108 -14.80 12.37 -12.19
N VAL A 109 -13.96 12.09 -11.19
CA VAL A 109 -13.34 13.12 -10.35
C VAL A 109 -12.51 14.09 -11.20
N GLN A 110 -11.73 13.59 -12.16
CA GLN A 110 -10.93 14.42 -13.07
C GLN A 110 -11.79 15.37 -13.92
N LEU A 111 -13.01 14.96 -14.31
CA LEU A 111 -13.93 15.77 -15.11
C LEU A 111 -14.71 16.80 -14.26
N VAL A 112 -15.02 16.46 -13.01
CA VAL A 112 -15.82 17.33 -12.12
C VAL A 112 -14.95 18.39 -11.44
N LEU A 113 -13.72 18.03 -11.05
CA LEU A 113 -12.84 18.91 -10.27
C LEU A 113 -12.61 20.29 -10.92
N PRO A 114 -12.37 20.42 -12.24
CA PRO A 114 -12.15 21.71 -12.88
C PRO A 114 -13.42 22.56 -13.00
N LYS A 115 -14.62 21.95 -12.99
CA LYS A 115 -15.89 22.70 -12.98
C LYS A 115 -16.14 23.37 -11.63
N VAL A 116 -15.73 22.71 -10.54
CA VAL A 116 -15.92 23.22 -9.18
C VAL A 116 -14.83 24.24 -8.80
N LEU A 117 -13.58 23.99 -9.18
CA LEU A 117 -12.46 24.89 -8.86
C LEU A 117 -12.14 25.92 -9.94
N GLY A 118 -12.78 25.86 -11.11
CA GLY A 118 -12.51 26.75 -12.24
C GLY A 118 -12.73 28.24 -11.93
N SER A 119 -13.61 28.57 -10.98
CA SER A 119 -13.80 29.95 -10.50
C SER A 119 -12.62 30.50 -9.71
N PHE A 120 -11.75 29.63 -9.16
CA PHE A 120 -10.58 30.02 -8.37
C PHE A 120 -9.26 29.94 -9.15
N LEU A 121 -9.24 29.28 -10.32
CA LEU A 121 -8.03 29.14 -11.14
C LEU A 121 -8.14 29.94 -12.44
N PRO A 122 -7.33 31.00 -12.65
CA PRO A 122 -7.28 31.79 -13.89
C PRO A 122 -6.50 31.07 -15.01
N VAL A 123 -6.72 29.77 -15.19
CA VAL A 123 -6.05 28.93 -16.21
C VAL A 123 -7.06 27.96 -16.82
N ALA A 124 -7.14 27.90 -18.15
CA ALA A 124 -7.94 26.93 -18.87
C ALA A 124 -7.32 25.53 -18.74
N VAL A 125 -7.79 24.72 -17.79
CA VAL A 125 -7.37 23.33 -17.63
C VAL A 125 -8.13 22.47 -18.65
N SER A 126 -7.47 22.07 -19.73
CA SER A 126 -8.03 21.10 -20.66
C SER A 126 -8.00 19.71 -20.04
N VAL A 127 -9.19 19.15 -19.76
CA VAL A 127 -9.30 17.80 -19.22
C VAL A 127 -9.24 16.81 -20.37
N ALA A 128 -8.07 16.22 -20.57
CA ALA A 128 -7.92 15.08 -21.47
C ALA A 128 -7.73 13.80 -20.64
N VAL A 129 -8.69 12.89 -20.71
CA VAL A 129 -8.52 11.54 -20.18
C VAL A 129 -7.59 10.80 -21.13
N SER A 130 -6.35 10.54 -20.69
CA SER A 130 -5.39 9.76 -21.47
C SER A 130 -5.68 8.27 -21.30
N PRO A 131 -6.00 7.52 -22.38
CA PRO A 131 -6.21 6.07 -22.30
C PRO A 131 -4.99 5.33 -21.74
N GLY A 132 -3.78 5.85 -22.01
CA GLY A 132 -2.54 5.28 -21.48
C GLY A 132 -2.42 5.41 -19.95
N ALA A 133 -2.85 6.54 -19.38
CA ALA A 133 -2.84 6.73 -17.93
C ALA A 133 -3.85 5.80 -17.23
N VAL A 134 -5.02 5.60 -17.83
CA VAL A 134 -6.04 4.66 -17.35
C VAL A 134 -5.52 3.22 -17.39
N ALA A 135 -4.88 2.81 -18.48
CA ALA A 135 -4.31 1.48 -18.62
C ALA A 135 -3.22 1.22 -17.57
N ILE A 136 -2.32 2.18 -17.35
CA ILE A 136 -1.28 2.09 -16.32
C ILE A 136 -1.93 1.99 -14.93
N GLY A 137 -2.93 2.82 -14.63
CA GLY A 137 -3.67 2.76 -13.37
C GLY A 137 -4.35 1.41 -13.14
N LEU A 138 -4.97 0.84 -14.17
CA LEU A 138 -5.63 -0.45 -14.10
C LEU A 138 -4.64 -1.59 -13.83
N VAL A 139 -3.53 -1.63 -14.58
CA VAL A 139 -2.49 -2.65 -14.42
C VAL A 139 -1.83 -2.56 -13.05
N THR A 140 -1.50 -1.35 -12.61
CA THR A 140 -0.82 -1.13 -11.32
C THR A 140 -1.74 -1.43 -10.16
N GLY A 141 -3.01 -1.01 -10.21
CA GLY A 141 -4.02 -1.33 -9.21
C GLY A 141 -4.30 -2.83 -9.10
N LEU A 142 -4.45 -3.52 -10.24
CA LEU A 142 -4.61 -4.98 -10.28
C LEU A 142 -3.38 -5.70 -9.71
N ALA A 143 -2.18 -5.32 -10.16
CA ALA A 143 -0.94 -5.92 -9.69
C ALA A 143 -0.80 -5.77 -8.16
N MET A 144 -1.04 -4.57 -7.65
CA MET A 144 -1.04 -4.27 -6.22
C MET A 144 -2.05 -5.11 -5.44
N ALA A 145 -3.31 -5.17 -5.90
CA ALA A 145 -4.35 -5.95 -5.25
C ALA A 145 -4.00 -7.44 -5.19
N VAL A 146 -3.55 -8.02 -6.30
CA VAL A 146 -3.16 -9.44 -6.37
C VAL A 146 -1.95 -9.72 -5.49
N LEU A 147 -0.93 -8.85 -5.52
CA LEU A 147 0.31 -9.07 -4.79
C LEU A 147 0.12 -9.03 -3.27
N PHE A 148 -0.72 -8.11 -2.78
CA PHE A 148 -1.08 -8.03 -1.36
C PHE A 148 -2.09 -9.12 -0.94
N ALA A 149 -2.99 -9.55 -1.84
CA ALA A 149 -3.90 -10.67 -1.58
C ALA A 149 -3.19 -12.03 -1.56
N LEU A 150 -2.07 -12.16 -2.26
CA LEU A 150 -1.32 -13.42 -2.34
C LEU A 150 -0.78 -13.87 -0.98
N LEU A 151 -0.42 -12.92 -0.12
CA LEU A 151 0.12 -13.20 1.22
C LEU A 151 -0.86 -13.97 2.12
N PRO A 152 -2.12 -13.50 2.34
CA PRO A 152 -3.11 -14.27 3.08
C PRO A 152 -3.54 -15.55 2.35
N LEU A 153 -3.63 -15.54 1.00
CA LEU A 153 -3.99 -16.73 0.22
C LEU A 153 -3.00 -17.90 0.37
N LEU A 154 -1.72 -17.61 0.62
CA LEU A 154 -0.70 -18.65 0.85
C LEU A 154 -1.03 -19.54 2.06
N SER A 155 -1.82 -19.04 3.01
CA SER A 155 -2.26 -19.82 4.17
C SER A 155 -3.12 -21.03 3.77
N ILE A 156 -3.93 -20.90 2.70
CA ILE A 156 -4.82 -21.96 2.16
C ILE A 156 -4.03 -23.23 1.80
N ARG A 157 -2.83 -23.05 1.21
CA ARG A 157 -2.01 -24.17 0.73
C ARG A 157 -1.63 -25.14 1.85
N ARG A 158 -1.46 -24.64 3.08
CA ARG A 158 -1.02 -25.41 4.25
C ARG A 158 -2.16 -25.86 5.16
N VAL A 159 -3.42 -25.61 4.78
CA VAL A 159 -4.58 -26.07 5.53
C VAL A 159 -4.65 -27.60 5.46
N SER A 160 -4.37 -28.26 6.58
CA SER A 160 -4.59 -29.71 6.73
C SER A 160 -6.06 -29.94 7.11
N PRO A 161 -6.79 -30.85 6.43
CA PRO A 161 -8.20 -31.13 6.75
C PRO A 161 -8.42 -31.52 8.22
N LEU A 162 -7.49 -32.26 8.81
CA LEU A 162 -7.51 -32.65 10.23
C LEU A 162 -7.38 -31.45 11.17
N ARG A 163 -6.67 -30.40 10.75
CA ARG A 163 -6.43 -29.18 11.55
C ARG A 163 -7.64 -28.27 11.61
N VAL A 164 -8.46 -28.25 10.56
CA VAL A 164 -9.72 -27.51 10.54
C VAL A 164 -10.76 -28.19 11.43
N LEU A 165 -10.76 -29.53 11.48
CA LEU A 165 -11.66 -30.30 12.35
C LEU A 165 -11.23 -30.31 13.83
N ARG A 166 -9.92 -30.15 14.13
CA ARG A 166 -9.35 -30.02 15.49
C ARG A 166 -9.02 -28.57 15.90
N ALA A 167 -9.56 -27.56 15.22
CA ALA A 167 -9.18 -26.16 15.37
C ALA A 167 -9.29 -25.59 16.80
N SER A 168 -9.87 -26.34 17.75
CA SER A 168 -9.92 -26.01 19.17
C SER A 168 -8.64 -26.31 19.99
N PHE A 169 -7.61 -26.97 19.45
CA PHE A 169 -6.51 -27.49 20.30
C PHE A 169 -5.05 -27.09 19.98
N ASP A 170 -4.72 -26.49 18.83
CA ASP A 170 -3.32 -26.18 18.49
C ASP A 170 -3.06 -24.68 18.31
N GLU A 171 -2.53 -24.05 19.38
CA GLU A 171 -1.76 -22.80 19.28
C GLU A 171 -0.41 -23.05 18.59
N ASP A 172 -0.26 -22.46 17.41
CA ASP A 172 0.95 -21.88 16.81
C ASP A 172 2.34 -22.51 17.08
N THR A 173 2.69 -23.53 16.28
CA THR A 173 4.08 -23.74 15.83
C THR A 173 4.13 -24.01 14.32
N THR A 174 3.76 -23.03 13.50
CA THR A 174 4.06 -23.12 12.06
C THR A 174 5.50 -22.73 11.80
N ALA A 175 6.33 -23.69 11.38
CA ALA A 175 7.65 -23.41 10.81
C ALA A 175 7.56 -22.34 9.72
N PRO A 176 8.54 -21.41 9.62
CA PRO A 176 8.53 -20.33 8.64
C PRO A 176 8.42 -20.92 7.23
N ASP A 177 7.38 -20.53 6.48
CA ASP A 177 7.20 -20.95 5.09
C ASP A 177 8.15 -20.13 4.20
N PRO A 178 9.15 -20.73 3.54
CA PRO A 178 10.06 -19.98 2.67
C PRO A 178 9.31 -19.27 1.54
N LEU A 179 8.13 -19.78 1.14
CA LEU A 179 7.31 -19.15 0.13
C LEU A 179 6.66 -17.85 0.61
N ARG A 180 6.35 -17.72 1.91
CA ARG A 180 5.85 -16.45 2.47
C ARG A 180 6.94 -15.38 2.44
N GLY A 181 8.17 -15.74 2.78
CA GLY A 181 9.34 -14.86 2.65
C GLY A 181 9.56 -14.42 1.20
N LEU A 182 9.42 -15.35 0.24
CA LEU A 182 9.49 -15.02 -1.18
C LEU A 182 8.40 -14.02 -1.60
N VAL A 183 7.14 -14.23 -1.22
CA VAL A 183 6.04 -13.31 -1.56
C VAL A 183 6.28 -11.92 -0.95
N LEU A 184 6.71 -11.85 0.32
CA LEU A 184 7.08 -10.58 0.95
C LEU A 184 8.24 -9.88 0.22
N ALA A 185 9.25 -10.63 -0.21
CA ALA A 185 10.35 -10.09 -1.00
C ALA A 185 9.87 -9.55 -2.36
N VAL A 186 8.93 -10.24 -3.02
CA VAL A 186 8.33 -9.76 -4.28
C VAL A 186 7.47 -8.51 -4.05
N VAL A 187 6.69 -8.45 -2.96
CA VAL A 187 5.94 -7.23 -2.57
C VAL A 187 6.89 -6.06 -2.37
N LEU A 188 7.96 -6.25 -1.59
CA LEU A 188 8.95 -5.22 -1.32
C LEU A 188 9.66 -4.76 -2.61
N LEU A 189 10.09 -5.70 -3.45
CA LEU A 189 10.69 -5.42 -4.74
C LEU A 189 9.75 -4.58 -5.62
N PHE A 190 8.47 -4.94 -5.67
CA PHE A 190 7.49 -4.20 -6.45
C PHE A 190 7.30 -2.78 -5.90
N ILE A 191 7.24 -2.60 -4.58
CA ILE A 191 7.14 -1.26 -3.96
C ILE A 191 8.34 -0.39 -4.35
N VAL A 192 9.56 -0.93 -4.28
CA VAL A 192 10.78 -0.21 -4.67
C VAL A 192 10.78 0.09 -6.17
N ALA A 193 10.43 -0.88 -7.02
CA ALA A 193 10.37 -0.71 -8.46
C ALA A 193 9.34 0.35 -8.88
N PHE A 194 8.17 0.34 -8.25
CA PHE A 194 7.12 1.32 -8.51
C PHE A 194 7.51 2.73 -8.01
N ALA A 195 8.09 2.82 -6.80
CA ALA A 195 8.63 4.08 -6.29
C ALA A 195 9.73 4.65 -7.20
N TYR A 196 10.60 3.78 -7.74
CA TYR A 196 11.62 4.17 -8.71
C TYR A 196 11.01 4.63 -10.03
N ALA A 197 10.00 3.93 -10.55
CA ALA A 197 9.29 4.35 -11.75
C ALA A 197 8.66 5.76 -11.59
N GLN A 198 8.19 6.08 -10.39
CA GLN A 198 7.54 7.36 -10.10
C GLN A 198 8.53 8.53 -9.87
N THR A 199 9.63 8.27 -9.17
CA THR A 199 10.60 9.31 -8.80
C THR A 199 11.72 9.47 -9.83
N ARG A 200 12.04 8.40 -10.56
CA ARG A 200 13.25 8.22 -11.40
C ARG A 200 14.56 8.49 -10.65
N ASP A 201 14.56 8.31 -9.33
CA ASP A 201 15.72 8.50 -8.46
C ASP A 201 15.79 7.37 -7.44
N TRP A 202 16.88 6.60 -7.46
CA TRP A 202 17.10 5.48 -6.54
C TRP A 202 17.15 5.91 -5.07
N LYS A 203 17.66 7.10 -4.76
CA LYS A 203 17.76 7.60 -3.37
C LYS A 203 16.36 7.86 -2.82
N GLN A 204 15.48 8.45 -3.63
CA GLN A 204 14.09 8.73 -3.23
C GLN A 204 13.27 7.45 -3.15
N ALA A 205 13.46 6.52 -4.09
CA ALA A 205 12.76 5.23 -4.08
C ALA A 205 13.12 4.37 -2.85
N LEU A 206 14.42 4.24 -2.55
CA LEU A 206 14.89 3.52 -1.37
C LEU A 206 14.51 4.24 -0.08
N GLY A 207 14.62 5.57 -0.04
CA GLY A 207 14.20 6.38 1.10
C GLY A 207 12.71 6.23 1.39
N PHE A 208 11.86 6.20 0.36
CA PHE A 208 10.43 5.94 0.49
C PHE A 208 10.15 4.54 1.03
N ALA A 209 10.79 3.50 0.46
CA ALA A 209 10.60 2.13 0.92
C ALA A 209 11.08 1.92 2.36
N ALA A 210 12.22 2.48 2.73
CA ALA A 210 12.73 2.46 4.10
C ALA A 210 11.80 3.22 5.05
N GLY A 211 11.33 4.41 4.65
CA GLY A 211 10.36 5.20 5.42
C GLY A 211 9.05 4.45 5.65
N LEU A 212 8.55 3.74 4.64
CA LEU A 212 7.36 2.89 4.76
C LEU A 212 7.57 1.74 5.75
N LEU A 213 8.72 1.04 5.67
CA LEU A 213 9.06 -0.02 6.62
C LEU A 213 9.18 0.50 8.04
N VAL A 214 9.80 1.66 8.23
CA VAL A 214 9.90 2.32 9.55
C VAL A 214 8.52 2.71 10.06
N ALA A 215 7.65 3.28 9.21
CA ALA A 215 6.30 3.66 9.59
C ALA A 215 5.45 2.44 10.00
N LEU A 216 5.47 1.38 9.20
CA LEU A 216 4.78 0.11 9.52
C LEU A 216 5.36 -0.53 10.78
N GLY A 217 6.68 -0.52 10.94
CA GLY A 217 7.38 -1.01 12.12
C GLY A 217 7.04 -0.22 13.38
N ALA A 218 6.92 1.11 13.27
CA ALA A 218 6.49 1.97 14.37
C ALA A 218 5.02 1.71 14.74
N LEU A 219 4.14 1.54 13.75
CA LEU A 219 2.73 1.21 13.97
C LEU A 219 2.58 -0.15 14.68
N ALA A 220 3.29 -1.18 14.19
CA ALA A 220 3.34 -2.50 14.80
C ALA A 220 3.96 -2.45 16.21
N GLY A 221 5.04 -1.69 16.38
CA GLY A 221 5.71 -1.47 17.66
C GLY A 221 4.79 -0.80 18.68
N LEU A 222 3.96 0.15 18.26
CA LEU A 222 2.95 0.78 19.12
C LEU A 222 1.86 -0.20 19.53
N GLY A 223 1.39 -1.06 18.61
CA GLY A 223 0.44 -2.13 18.92
C GLY A 223 1.00 -3.16 19.90
N LEU A 224 2.24 -3.63 19.68
CA LEU A 224 2.94 -4.56 20.56
C LEU A 224 3.26 -3.93 21.92
N GLY A 225 3.68 -2.66 21.92
CA GLY A 225 3.95 -1.88 23.13
C GLY A 225 2.70 -1.70 23.97
N LEU A 226 1.57 -1.34 23.35
CA LEU A 226 0.27 -1.25 24.03
C LEU A 226 -0.11 -2.62 24.62
N ARG A 227 0.01 -3.71 23.86
CA ARG A 227 -0.25 -5.07 24.37
C ARG A 227 0.66 -5.42 25.54
N PHE A 228 1.94 -5.08 25.47
CA PHE A 228 2.93 -5.34 26.54
C PHE A 228 2.59 -4.54 27.80
N LEU A 229 2.29 -3.24 27.66
CA LEU A 229 1.87 -2.36 28.75
C LEU A 229 0.58 -2.86 29.40
N LEU A 230 -0.43 -3.22 28.60
CA LEU A 230 -1.70 -3.74 29.12
C LEU A 230 -1.53 -5.09 29.82
N ARG A 231 -0.60 -5.95 29.37
CA ARG A 231 -0.25 -7.21 30.07
C ARG A 231 0.53 -6.95 31.36
N ARG A 232 1.46 -5.99 31.36
CA ARG A 232 2.35 -5.70 32.49
C ARG A 232 1.65 -4.91 33.61
N TYR A 233 0.77 -3.98 33.23
CA TYR A 233 0.02 -3.11 34.13
C TYR A 233 -1.48 -3.43 34.09
N PHE A 234 -1.83 -4.72 34.07
CA PHE A 234 -3.24 -5.14 34.02
C PHE A 234 -4.00 -4.46 35.17
N PRO A 235 -4.97 -3.57 34.89
CA PRO A 235 -5.57 -2.75 35.92
C PRO A 235 -6.55 -3.60 36.75
N VAL A 236 -6.04 -4.23 37.81
CA VAL A 236 -6.82 -5.09 38.71
C VAL A 236 -7.89 -4.29 39.47
N GLY A 237 -7.71 -2.97 39.61
CA GLY A 237 -8.64 -2.05 40.30
C GLY A 237 -9.67 -1.34 39.41
N TRP A 238 -9.73 -1.63 38.10
CA TRP A 238 -10.72 -1.01 37.22
C TRP A 238 -12.10 -1.65 37.34
N SER A 239 -13.15 -0.87 37.03
CA SER A 239 -14.53 -1.34 37.06
C SER A 239 -14.73 -2.61 36.21
N TYR A 240 -15.66 -3.46 36.61
CA TYR A 240 -15.93 -4.75 35.96
C TYR A 240 -16.12 -4.64 34.44
N VAL A 241 -16.81 -3.57 33.98
CA VAL A 241 -17.05 -3.29 32.55
C VAL A 241 -15.75 -2.95 31.81
N ALA A 242 -14.88 -2.13 32.40
CA ALA A 242 -13.59 -1.78 31.81
C ALA A 242 -12.67 -3.01 31.73
N ARG A 243 -12.69 -3.87 32.75
CA ARG A 243 -11.95 -5.14 32.76
C ARG A 243 -12.45 -6.12 31.70
N GLN A 244 -13.77 -6.23 31.51
CA GLN A 244 -14.34 -7.07 30.44
C GLN A 244 -14.06 -6.53 29.04
N GLY A 245 -14.10 -5.20 28.85
CA GLY A 245 -13.72 -4.56 27.59
C GLY A 245 -12.25 -4.82 27.24
N LEU A 246 -11.35 -4.73 28.24
CA LEU A 246 -9.93 -5.05 28.09
C LEU A 246 -9.66 -6.55 27.91
N ALA A 247 -10.43 -7.42 28.57
CA ALA A 247 -10.30 -8.87 28.37
C ALA A 247 -10.67 -9.28 26.93
N ASN A 248 -11.63 -8.59 26.29
CA ASN A 248 -11.97 -8.82 24.89
C ASN A 248 -10.81 -8.44 23.94
N LEU A 249 -9.94 -7.49 24.31
CA LEU A 249 -8.75 -7.16 23.55
C LEU A 249 -7.76 -8.33 23.44
N PHE A 250 -7.76 -9.24 24.42
CA PHE A 250 -6.87 -10.40 24.51
C PHE A 250 -7.47 -11.71 24.03
N ARG A 251 -8.72 -11.70 23.54
CA ARG A 251 -9.40 -12.94 23.13
C ARG A 251 -8.73 -13.52 21.87
N PRO A 252 -8.57 -14.85 21.72
CA PRO A 252 -7.81 -15.50 20.63
C PRO A 252 -8.31 -15.26 19.18
N GLN A 253 -9.26 -14.35 18.96
CA GLN A 253 -9.82 -14.00 17.66
C GLN A 253 -9.84 -12.48 17.42
N ASN A 254 -9.19 -11.68 18.27
CA ASN A 254 -9.20 -10.23 18.14
C ASN A 254 -8.15 -9.76 17.12
N GLN A 255 -8.60 -9.03 16.09
CA GLN A 255 -7.82 -8.65 14.88
C GLN A 255 -6.76 -7.57 15.11
N THR A 256 -6.50 -7.17 16.36
CA THR A 256 -5.51 -6.14 16.68
C THR A 256 -4.07 -6.54 16.35
N VAL A 257 -3.81 -7.82 16.04
CA VAL A 257 -2.46 -8.36 15.79
C VAL A 257 -2.30 -8.97 14.38
N THR A 258 -3.30 -8.88 13.49
CA THR A 258 -3.13 -9.31 12.09
C THR A 258 -2.67 -8.13 11.22
N LEU A 259 -1.43 -7.69 11.42
CA LEU A 259 -0.70 -6.80 10.52
C LEU A 259 0.65 -7.44 10.18
#